data_AF-A0A2H0IMN4-F1
#
_entry.id   AF-A0A2H0IMN4-F1
#
_cell.length_a   1.000
_cell.length_b   1.000
_cell.length_c   1.000
_cell.angle_alpha   90.00
_cell.angle_beta   90.00
_cell.angle_gamma   90.00
#
_symmetry.space_group_name_H-M   'P 1'
#
loop_
_entity.id
_entity.type
_entity.pdbx_description
1 polymer ?
#
loop_
_entity_poly.entity_id
_entity_poly.type
_entity_poly.pdbx_seq_one_letter_code
_entity_poly.pdbx_strand_id
1 'polypeptide(L)'
;METEKVIEGRIEELKWKSLPPFERLVQNKESLQNNKFNTKERLKELNWYLLSSNVLIIMMSLGVAVSVFLQQVGLEVVWFFVFALALLLAQRLELSYRLSNLNEVKFLKKLRKDIK
;
A
#
# COMPACT_ATOMS: atom_id res chain seq x y z
N MET A 1 3.47 6.05 32.17
CA MET A 1 4.83 5.64 31.71
C MET A 1 4.82 4.35 30.87
N GLU A 2 3.94 3.38 31.14
CA GLU A 2 3.83 2.14 30.34
C GLU A 2 3.06 2.33 29.02
N THR A 3 1.93 3.06 29.06
CA THR A 3 1.09 3.36 27.89
C THR A 3 1.83 4.11 26.79
N GLU A 4 2.69 5.08 27.14
CA GLU A 4 3.51 5.80 26.16
C GLU A 4 4.50 4.89 25.43
N LYS A 5 5.12 3.94 26.15
CA LYS A 5 6.04 2.95 25.56
C LYS A 5 5.31 2.00 24.62
N VAL A 6 4.10 1.57 24.98
CA VAL A 6 3.25 0.74 24.11
C VAL A 6 2.89 1.50 22.83
N ILE A 7 2.50 2.77 22.93
CA ILE A 7 2.19 3.61 21.77
C ILE A 7 3.44 3.78 20.87
N GLU A 8 4.61 4.00 21.46
CA GLU A 8 5.86 4.16 20.72
C GLU A 8 6.26 2.87 19.98
N GLY A 9 6.21 1.72 20.65
CA GLY A 9 6.46 0.43 20.00
C GLY A 9 5.48 0.13 18.87
N ARG A 10 4.19 0.46 19.05
CA ARG A 10 3.18 0.29 18.01
C ARG A 10 3.44 1.21 16.81
N ILE A 11 3.84 2.46 17.03
CA ILE A 11 4.20 3.39 15.95
C ILE A 11 5.35 2.83 15.11
N GLU A 12 6.37 2.23 15.73
CA GLU A 12 7.51 1.65 15.03
C GLU A 12 7.12 0.43 14.20
N GLU A 13 6.32 -0.47 14.78
CA GLU A 13 5.79 -1.63 14.08
C GLU A 13 5.00 -1.24 12.82
N LEU A 14 4.14 -0.23 12.94
CA LEU A 14 3.32 0.25 11.82
C LEU A 14 4.14 1.01 10.76
N LYS A 15 5.17 1.76 11.16
CA LYS A 15 6.12 2.35 10.21
C LYS A 15 6.84 1.26 9.41
N TRP A 16 7.25 0.18 10.06
CA TRP A 16 7.84 -0.97 9.37
C TRP A 16 6.86 -1.61 8.38
N LYS A 17 5.63 -1.88 8.82
CA LYS A 17 4.58 -2.49 7.98
C LYS A 17 4.08 -1.59 6.84
N SER A 18 4.38 -0.30 6.86
CA SER A 18 4.02 0.64 5.79
C SER A 18 5.11 0.79 4.73
N LEU A 19 6.29 0.18 4.92
CA LEU A 19 7.32 0.12 3.90
C LEU A 19 6.93 -0.82 2.74
N PRO A 20 7.44 -0.55 1.52
CA PRO A 20 7.34 -1.49 0.41
C PRO A 20 7.85 -2.88 0.79
N PRO A 21 7.27 -3.97 0.26
CA PRO A 21 7.72 -5.34 0.55
C PRO A 21 9.23 -5.53 0.36
N PHE A 22 9.80 -4.97 -0.71
CA PHE A 22 11.24 -5.03 -0.96
C PHE A 22 12.05 -4.33 0.14
N GLU A 23 11.68 -3.12 0.54
CA GLU A 23 12.36 -2.40 1.64
C GLU A 23 12.27 -3.18 2.96
N ARG A 24 11.14 -3.86 3.22
CA ARG A 24 10.97 -4.75 4.39
C ARG A 24 11.89 -5.97 4.36
N LEU A 25 12.29 -6.45 3.19
CA LEU A 25 13.19 -7.61 3.07
C LEU A 25 14.66 -7.21 3.20
N VAL A 26 15.01 -6.01 2.76
CA VAL A 26 16.40 -5.56 2.67
C VAL A 26 16.83 -4.75 3.90
N GLN A 27 15.94 -3.97 4.51
CA GLN A 27 16.30 -3.14 5.67
C GLN A 27 16.29 -3.95 6.96
N ASN A 28 17.14 -3.57 7.92
CA ASN A 28 17.07 -4.11 9.26
C ASN A 28 16.08 -3.25 10.09
N LYS A 29 15.20 -3.86 10.90
CA LYS A 29 14.14 -3.13 11.64
C LYS A 29 14.69 -1.98 12.49
N GLU A 30 15.87 -2.18 13.07
CA GLU A 30 16.56 -1.19 13.90
C GLU A 30 16.97 0.07 13.13
N SER A 31 17.20 -0.04 11.82
CA SER A 31 17.55 1.11 10.97
C SER A 31 16.40 2.12 10.80
N LEU A 32 15.15 1.71 11.04
CA LEU A 32 13.99 2.61 10.98
C LEU A 32 13.91 3.58 12.15
N GLN A 33 14.50 3.27 13.31
CA GLN A 33 14.53 4.19 14.44
C GLN A 33 15.46 5.38 14.15
N ASN A 34 16.56 5.12 13.44
CA ASN A 34 17.58 6.14 13.15
C ASN A 34 17.24 7.01 11.93
N ASN A 35 16.35 6.55 11.05
CA ASN A 35 15.98 7.28 9.84
C ASN A 35 14.75 8.18 10.04
N LYS A 36 14.77 9.39 9.47
CA LYS A 36 13.59 10.27 9.43
C LYS A 36 12.51 9.64 8.53
N PHE A 37 11.62 8.86 9.14
CA PHE A 37 10.50 8.26 8.45
C PHE A 37 9.50 9.35 8.01
N ASN A 38 9.54 9.74 6.73
CA ASN A 38 8.74 10.83 6.19
C ASN A 38 7.28 10.43 5.93
N THR A 39 6.49 10.33 7.01
CA THR A 39 5.08 9.87 6.99
C THR A 39 4.22 10.66 5.99
N LYS A 40 4.44 11.98 5.86
CA LYS A 40 3.61 12.85 5.01
C LYS A 40 3.83 12.59 3.53
N GLU A 41 5.09 12.47 3.10
CA GLU A 41 5.43 12.17 1.70
C GLU A 41 4.94 10.78 1.32
N ARG A 42 5.20 9.77 2.16
CA ARG A 42 4.74 8.40 1.89
C ARG A 42 3.21 8.28 1.84
N LEU A 43 2.46 9.04 2.65
CA LEU A 43 1.01 9.13 2.53
C LEU A 43 0.59 9.70 1.17
N LYS A 44 1.24 10.78 0.71
CA LYS A 44 0.92 11.40 -0.59
C LYS A 44 1.21 10.44 -1.75
N GLU A 45 2.36 9.77 -1.69
CA GLU A 45 2.80 8.77 -2.66
C GLU A 45 1.82 7.58 -2.74
N LEU A 46 1.46 6.97 -1.61
CA LEU A 46 0.52 5.84 -1.58
C LEU A 46 -0.88 6.22 -2.10
N ASN A 47 -1.37 7.42 -1.76
CA ASN A 47 -2.63 7.91 -2.31
C ASN A 47 -2.55 8.10 -3.83
N TRP A 48 -1.43 8.61 -4.33
CA TRP A 48 -1.22 8.75 -5.78
C TRP A 48 -1.19 7.38 -6.48
N TYR A 49 -0.47 6.39 -5.91
CA TYR A 49 -0.45 5.03 -6.46
C TYR A 49 -1.82 4.35 -6.45
N LEU A 50 -2.61 4.54 -5.39
CA LEU A 50 -3.98 4.03 -5.35
C LEU A 50 -4.85 4.69 -6.42
N LEU A 51 -4.72 6.00 -6.62
CA LEU A 51 -5.46 6.73 -7.63
C LEU A 51 -5.06 6.31 -9.05
N SER A 52 -3.77 6.16 -9.35
CA SER A 52 -3.30 5.65 -10.64
C SER A 52 -3.70 4.20 -10.86
N SER A 53 -3.74 3.38 -9.80
CA SER A 53 -4.21 1.99 -9.89
C SER A 53 -5.68 1.88 -10.32
N ASN A 54 -6.54 2.83 -9.92
CA ASN A 54 -7.93 2.87 -10.38
C ASN A 54 -8.01 2.98 -11.91
N VAL A 55 -7.23 3.89 -12.48
CA VAL A 55 -7.21 4.13 -13.93
C VAL A 55 -6.75 2.87 -14.67
N LEU A 56 -5.69 2.23 -14.19
CA LEU A 56 -5.18 0.95 -14.73
C LEU A 56 -6.22 -0.17 -14.65
N ILE A 57 -6.91 -0.32 -13.52
CA ILE A 57 -7.97 -1.31 -13.33
C ILE A 57 -9.12 -1.09 -14.31
N ILE A 58 -9.53 0.17 -14.52
CA ILE A 58 -10.59 0.52 -15.48
C ILE A 58 -10.14 0.16 -16.90
N MET A 59 -8.93 0.56 -17.30
CA MET A 59 -8.38 0.24 -18.63
C MET A 59 -8.28 -1.27 -18.87
N MET A 60 -7.79 -2.03 -17.88
CA MET A 60 -7.69 -3.49 -17.99
C MET A 60 -9.07 -4.16 -18.05
N SER A 61 -10.02 -3.71 -17.22
CA SER A 61 -11.40 -4.21 -17.26
C SER A 61 -12.07 -3.96 -18.60
N LEU A 62 -11.86 -2.79 -19.20
CA LEU A 62 -12.30 -2.47 -20.55
C LEU A 62 -11.63 -3.38 -21.58
N GLY A 63 -10.32 -3.63 -21.44
CA GLY A 63 -9.57 -4.57 -22.28
C GLY A 63 -10.15 -5.99 -22.24
N VAL A 64 -10.47 -6.50 -21.05
CA VAL A 64 -11.16 -7.79 -20.87
C VAL A 64 -12.52 -7.76 -21.57
N ALA A 65 -13.34 -6.74 -21.31
CA ALA A 65 -14.68 -6.64 -21.89
C ALA A 65 -14.63 -6.65 -23.42
N VAL A 66 -13.81 -5.78 -24.03
CA VAL A 66 -13.64 -5.72 -25.49
C VAL A 66 -13.15 -7.06 -26.05
N SER A 67 -12.18 -7.69 -25.39
CA SER A 67 -11.62 -8.98 -25.82
C SER A 67 -12.67 -10.10 -25.82
N VAL A 68 -13.59 -10.11 -24.85
CA VAL A 68 -14.66 -11.10 -24.77
C VAL A 68 -15.71 -10.91 -25.88
N PHE A 69 -15.95 -9.67 -26.32
CA PHE A 69 -16.92 -9.38 -27.40
C PHE A 69 -16.36 -9.59 -28.81
N LEU A 70 -15.04 -9.63 -28.99
CA LEU A 70 -14.40 -9.85 -30.28
C LEU A 70 -14.13 -11.34 -30.51
N GLN A 71 -14.93 -11.98 -31.37
CA GLN A 71 -14.84 -13.42 -31.68
C GLN A 71 -13.48 -13.90 -32.23
N GLN A 72 -12.59 -12.99 -32.62
CA GLN A 72 -11.26 -13.28 -33.16
C GLN A 72 -10.15 -13.27 -32.10
N VAL A 73 -10.46 -12.93 -30.84
CA VAL A 73 -9.45 -12.86 -29.78
C VAL A 73 -9.24 -14.24 -29.17
N GLY A 74 -7.98 -14.70 -29.19
CA GLY A 74 -7.58 -15.96 -28.56
C GLY A 74 -7.84 -15.97 -27.06
N LEU A 75 -8.21 -17.14 -26.53
CA LEU A 75 -8.49 -17.36 -25.11
C LEU A 75 -7.28 -16.99 -24.22
N GLU A 76 -6.06 -17.17 -24.73
CA GLU A 76 -4.81 -16.82 -24.06
C GLU A 76 -4.72 -15.33 -23.76
N VAL A 77 -5.20 -14.48 -24.67
CA VAL A 77 -5.20 -13.01 -24.50
C VAL A 77 -6.18 -12.60 -23.40
N VAL A 78 -7.36 -13.22 -23.35
CA VAL A 78 -8.34 -13.00 -22.29
C VAL A 78 -7.75 -13.39 -20.94
N TRP A 79 -7.15 -14.57 -20.83
CA TRP A 79 -6.49 -15.02 -19.60
C TRP A 79 -5.36 -14.10 -19.18
N PHE A 80 -4.53 -13.62 -20.11
CA PHE A 80 -3.48 -12.65 -19.80
C PHE A 80 -4.04 -11.40 -19.12
N PHE A 81 -5.11 -10.80 -19.66
CA PHE A 81 -5.74 -9.63 -19.05
C PHE A 81 -6.34 -9.93 -17.67
N VAL A 82 -6.97 -11.10 -17.50
CA VAL A 82 -7.52 -11.54 -16.21
C VAL A 82 -6.41 -11.69 -15.16
N PHE A 83 -5.29 -12.33 -15.50
CA PHE A 83 -4.15 -12.47 -14.60
C PHE A 83 -3.51 -11.12 -14.26
N ALA A 84 -3.35 -10.24 -15.25
CA ALA A 84 -2.82 -8.89 -15.02
C ALA A 84 -3.73 -8.08 -14.08
N LEU A 85 -5.05 -8.18 -14.26
CA LEU A 85 -6.03 -7.54 -13.39
C LEU A 85 -5.96 -8.09 -11.95
N ALA A 86 -5.84 -9.41 -11.79
CA ALA A 86 -5.69 -10.05 -10.48
C ALA A 86 -4.42 -9.56 -9.75
N LEU A 87 -3.30 -9.46 -10.45
CA LEU A 87 -2.05 -8.93 -9.90
C LEU A 87 -2.19 -7.45 -9.49
N LEU A 88 -2.83 -6.63 -10.32
CA LEU A 88 -3.10 -5.22 -9.99
C LEU A 88 -3.98 -5.07 -8.75
N LEU A 89 -5.01 -5.90 -8.61
CA LEU A 89 -5.87 -5.93 -7.43
C LEU A 89 -5.11 -6.35 -6.17
N ALA A 90 -4.25 -7.38 -6.27
CA ALA A 90 -3.41 -7.81 -5.16
C ALA A 90 -2.44 -6.71 -4.70
N GLN A 91 -1.77 -6.05 -5.66
CA GLN A 91 -0.90 -4.90 -5.37
C GLN A 91 -1.67 -3.75 -4.71
N ARG A 92 -2.90 -3.49 -5.15
CA ARG A 92 -3.75 -2.44 -4.60
C ARG A 92 -4.16 -2.73 -3.14
N LEU A 93 -4.46 -3.98 -2.80
CA LEU A 93 -4.73 -4.37 -1.42
C LEU A 93 -3.53 -4.06 -0.53
N GLU A 94 -2.32 -4.47 -0.94
CA GLU A 94 -1.07 -4.17 -0.22
C GLU A 94 -0.86 -2.66 -0.03
N LEU A 95 -1.05 -1.85 -1.09
CA LEU A 95 -0.96 -0.38 -0.98
C LEU A 95 -1.98 0.20 0.00
N SER A 96 -3.20 -0.35 0.03
CA SER A 96 -4.27 0.10 0.93
C SER A 96 -3.96 -0.24 2.38
N TYR A 97 -3.44 -1.45 2.65
CA TYR A 97 -2.98 -1.84 3.99
C TYR A 97 -1.85 -0.93 4.47
N ARG A 98 -0.87 -0.63 3.60
CA ARG A 98 0.23 0.29 3.92
C ARG A 98 -0.28 1.70 4.22
N LEU A 99 -1.26 2.19 3.47
CA LEU A 99 -1.88 3.49 3.72
C LEU A 99 -2.59 3.52 5.08
N SER A 100 -3.36 2.48 5.39
CA SER A 100 -4.04 2.32 6.68
C SER A 100 -3.05 2.39 7.85
N ASN A 101 -1.93 1.64 7.76
CA ASN A 101 -0.87 1.66 8.77
C ASN A 101 -0.29 3.07 8.98
N LEU A 102 -0.09 3.85 7.91
CA LEU A 102 0.39 5.24 8.04
C LEU A 102 -0.63 6.18 8.69
N ASN A 103 -1.92 5.99 8.41
CA ASN A 103 -2.99 6.75 9.04
C ASN A 103 -3.08 6.44 10.54
N GLU A 104 -2.94 5.16 10.93
CA GLU A 104 -2.86 4.74 12.33
C GLU A 104 -1.63 5.37 13.02
N VAL A 105 -0.45 5.38 12.37
CA VAL A 105 0.74 6.10 12.89
C VAL A 105 0.46 7.58 13.11
N LYS A 106 -0.22 8.24 12.17
CA LYS A 106 -0.57 9.67 12.30
C LYS A 106 -1.51 9.90 13.47
N PHE A 107 -2.49 9.02 13.66
CA PHE A 107 -3.41 9.06 14.80
C PHE A 107 -2.68 8.85 16.12
N LEU A 108 -1.86 7.80 16.25
CA LEU A 108 -1.11 7.50 17.47
C LEU A 108 -0.10 8.59 17.83
N LYS A 109 0.55 9.21 16.84
CA LYS A 109 1.42 10.39 17.07
C LYS A 109 0.64 11.58 17.64
N LYS A 110 -0.61 11.77 17.21
CA LYS A 110 -1.48 12.82 17.76
C LYS A 110 -1.90 12.48 19.19
N LEU A 111 -2.39 11.26 19.41
CA LEU A 111 -2.77 10.76 20.73
C LEU A 111 -1.64 10.91 21.76
N ARG A 112 -0.40 10.57 21.39
CA ARG A 112 0.77 10.73 22.27
C ARG A 112 1.05 12.20 22.65
N LYS A 113 0.81 13.13 21.73
CA LYS A 113 0.96 14.57 22.02
C LYS A 113 -0.13 15.08 22.96
N ASP A 114 -1.33 14.54 22.84
CA ASP A 114 -2.46 14.92 23.69
C ASP A 114 -2.36 14.30 25.11
N ILE A 115 -1.57 13.23 25.27
CA ILE A 115 -1.26 12.59 26.56
C ILE A 115 -0.11 13.29 27.32
N LYS A 116 0.79 13.97 26.60
CA LYS A 116 1.92 14.73 27.18
C LYS A 116 1.51 16.13 27.61
#